data_AF-A0AAV6G986-F1
#
_entry.id   AF-A0AAV6G986-F1
#
_cell.length_a   1.000
_cell.length_b   1.000
_cell.length_c   1.000
_cell.angle_alpha   90.00
_cell.angle_beta   90.00
_cell.angle_gamma   90.00
#
_symmetry.space_group_name_H-M   'P 1'
#
loop_
_entity.id
_entity.type
_entity.pdbx_description
1 polymer ?
#
loop_
_entity_poly.entity_id
_entity_poly.type
_entity_poly.pdbx_seq_one_letter_code
_entity_poly.pdbx_strand_id
1 'polypeptide(L)'
;MEDHHPKRKRRPKFTDDELFALVSAVSENQDVLFGKFHLDIGRQARDLKTTAWQNVTDAVNSISDVQRSAVEVRTKYKYFKYDVTKKATNEKRHQEETDGYLSKKIFYTPAEKALRSLLEVHSLLGTSEGPFLNDVMALVVEEESHSPEPGKPLELPSCSVPAVGLPAEPEPEPPTVTTATSTSRAPTTNHLLSRRRRPRRTFKQHQRHLPSHRRTRKEMLVVQRQIRDLLQDMNNTIATGFRDIAAAIRSVADNNSHA
;
A
#
# COMPACT_ATOMS: atom_id res chain seq x y z
N MET A 1 6.13 26.83 39.69
CA MET A 1 6.08 27.11 38.24
C MET A 1 5.35 25.95 37.63
N GLU A 2 4.13 26.17 37.13
CA GLU A 2 3.31 25.09 36.55
C GLU A 2 3.68 24.91 35.09
N ASP A 3 4.38 23.81 34.78
CA ASP A 3 4.75 23.43 33.42
C ASP A 3 3.49 23.07 32.59
N HIS A 4 3.01 24.05 31.82
CA HIS A 4 1.97 23.86 30.83
C HIS A 4 2.55 23.25 29.56
N HIS A 5 2.59 21.91 29.47
CA HIS A 5 2.90 21.25 28.22
C HIS A 5 1.78 21.48 27.19
N PRO A 6 2.05 22.08 26.02
CA PRO A 6 1.02 22.30 25.02
C PRO A 6 0.51 20.95 24.48
N LYS A 7 -0.80 20.75 24.54
CA LYS A 7 -1.47 19.58 23.96
C LYS A 7 -1.13 19.51 22.47
N ARG A 8 -0.44 18.45 22.03
CA ARG A 8 -0.07 18.24 20.63
C ARG A 8 -1.33 18.21 19.76
N LYS A 9 -1.50 19.20 18.89
CA LYS A 9 -2.61 19.28 17.94
C LYS A 9 -2.43 18.21 16.86
N ARG A 10 -3.52 17.53 16.49
CA ARG A 10 -3.51 16.54 15.40
C ARG A 10 -3.13 17.21 14.09
N ARG A 11 -2.35 16.51 13.26
CA ARG A 11 -2.03 16.96 11.90
C ARG A 11 -3.33 17.14 11.09
N PRO A 12 -3.48 18.22 10.31
CA PRO A 12 -4.60 18.39 9.40
C PRO A 12 -4.71 17.26 8.37
N LYS A 13 -5.93 16.94 7.96
CA LYS A 13 -6.18 15.95 6.89
C LYS A 13 -5.83 16.58 5.54
N PHE A 14 -5.63 15.72 4.53
CA PHE A 14 -5.54 16.18 3.15
C PHE A 14 -6.88 16.70 2.66
N THR A 15 -6.91 17.87 2.05
CA THR A 15 -8.05 18.49 1.38
C THR A 15 -8.21 17.92 -0.03
N ASP A 16 -9.37 18.13 -0.65
CA ASP A 16 -9.64 17.63 -2.00
C ASP A 16 -8.72 18.28 -3.06
N ASP A 17 -8.36 19.55 -2.88
CA ASP A 17 -7.44 20.28 -3.78
C ASP A 17 -6.02 19.69 -3.70
N GLU A 18 -5.55 19.34 -2.50
CA GLU A 18 -4.26 18.67 -2.31
C GLU A 18 -4.25 17.27 -2.92
N LEU A 19 -5.38 16.56 -2.86
CA LEU A 19 -5.53 15.26 -3.53
C LEU A 19 -5.53 15.39 -5.05
N PHE A 20 -6.15 16.45 -5.58
CA PHE A 20 -6.14 16.72 -7.01
C PHE A 20 -4.71 17.05 -7.49
N ALA A 21 -3.99 17.89 -6.75
CA ALA A 21 -2.58 18.21 -7.04
C ALA A 21 -1.69 16.97 -6.95
N LEU A 22 -1.90 16.12 -5.94
CA LEU A 22 -1.20 14.85 -5.78
C LEU A 22 -1.39 13.95 -7.01
N VAL A 23 -2.62 13.76 -7.46
CA VAL A 23 -2.91 12.92 -8.64
C VAL A 23 -2.32 13.51 -9.91
N SER A 24 -2.43 14.83 -10.09
CA SER A 24 -1.92 15.52 -11.27
C SER A 24 -0.40 15.38 -11.38
N ALA A 25 0.34 15.70 -10.30
CA ALA A 25 1.79 15.56 -10.28
C ALA A 25 2.24 14.10 -10.44
N VAL A 26 1.49 13.14 -9.89
CA VAL A 26 1.79 11.71 -10.10
C VAL A 26 1.56 11.29 -11.55
N SER A 27 0.56 11.85 -12.23
CA SER A 27 0.32 11.58 -13.65
C SER A 27 1.45 12.11 -14.55
N GLU A 28 2.02 13.27 -14.22
CA GLU A 28 3.16 13.83 -14.94
C GLU A 28 4.44 13.00 -14.74
N ASN A 29 4.64 12.46 -13.54
CA ASN A 29 5.81 11.65 -13.19
C ASN A 29 5.58 10.14 -13.38
N GLN A 30 4.49 9.75 -14.03
CA GLN A 30 4.00 8.38 -14.09
C GLN A 30 5.03 7.41 -14.69
N ASP A 31 5.71 7.82 -15.75
CA ASP A 31 6.70 6.97 -16.44
C ASP A 31 7.93 6.70 -15.57
N VAL A 32 8.33 7.67 -14.75
CA VAL A 32 9.46 7.51 -13.82
C VAL A 32 9.04 6.67 -12.61
N LEU A 33 7.82 6.87 -12.11
CA LEU A 33 7.32 6.20 -10.91
C LEU A 33 6.90 4.75 -11.16
N PHE A 34 6.28 4.47 -12.32
CA PHE A 34 5.59 3.21 -12.64
C PHE A 34 5.92 2.65 -14.04
N GLY A 35 6.91 3.21 -14.75
CA GLY A 35 7.25 2.80 -16.11
C GLY A 35 7.76 1.36 -16.23
N LYS A 36 7.45 0.74 -17.39
CA LYS A 36 7.68 -0.68 -17.73
C LYS A 36 9.16 -1.09 -17.80
N PHE A 37 10.07 -0.12 -17.91
CA PHE A 37 11.51 -0.33 -18.01
C PHE A 37 12.23 -0.02 -16.71
N HIS A 38 11.66 -0.35 -15.55
CA HIS A 38 12.38 -0.22 -14.29
C HIS A 38 13.74 -0.93 -14.37
N LEU A 39 14.77 -0.15 -14.70
CA LEU A 39 15.92 0.28 -13.92
C LEU A 39 16.12 -0.39 -12.55
N ASP A 40 15.69 -1.63 -12.36
CA ASP A 40 15.79 -2.41 -11.12
C ASP A 40 17.24 -2.81 -10.78
N ILE A 41 18.24 -2.20 -11.41
CA ILE A 41 19.64 -2.66 -11.36
C ILE A 41 20.61 -1.53 -10.99
N GLY A 42 20.16 -0.31 -10.63
CA GLY A 42 21.09 0.81 -10.36
C GLY A 42 20.70 1.78 -9.24
N ARG A 43 21.72 2.41 -8.62
CA ARG A 43 21.56 3.49 -7.62
C ARG A 43 20.84 4.70 -8.22
N GLN A 44 21.22 5.09 -9.44
CA GLN A 44 20.62 6.19 -10.20
C GLN A 44 19.11 6.05 -10.39
N ALA A 45 18.60 4.82 -10.49
CA ALA A 45 17.17 4.57 -10.64
C ALA A 45 16.37 4.91 -9.38
N ARG A 46 16.92 4.54 -8.21
CA ARG A 46 16.32 4.89 -6.91
C ARG A 46 16.36 6.39 -6.69
N ASP A 47 17.47 7.02 -7.06
CA ASP A 47 17.63 8.46 -6.92
C ASP A 47 16.57 9.18 -7.77
N LEU A 48 16.38 8.76 -9.04
CA LEU A 48 15.37 9.34 -9.92
C LEU A 48 13.93 9.17 -9.39
N LYS A 49 13.58 8.01 -8.83
CA LYS A 49 12.27 7.80 -8.18
C LYS A 49 12.12 8.65 -6.93
N THR A 50 13.19 8.84 -6.18
CA THR A 50 13.19 9.68 -4.98
C THR A 50 12.96 11.13 -5.36
N THR A 51 13.67 11.63 -6.37
CA THR A 51 13.47 12.97 -6.94
C THR A 51 12.06 13.14 -7.50
N ALA A 52 11.52 12.16 -8.23
CA ALA A 52 10.15 12.25 -8.75
C ALA A 52 9.12 12.37 -7.63
N TRP A 53 9.26 11.59 -6.56
CA TRP A 53 8.40 11.73 -5.38
C TRP A 53 8.63 13.03 -4.62
N GLN A 54 9.83 13.59 -4.64
CA GLN A 54 10.10 14.90 -4.06
C GLN A 54 9.38 15.99 -4.86
N ASN A 55 9.45 15.96 -6.19
CA ASN A 55 8.72 16.89 -7.06
C ASN A 55 7.20 16.83 -6.81
N VAL A 56 6.63 15.62 -6.65
CA VAL A 56 5.22 15.44 -6.27
C VAL A 56 4.93 16.04 -4.89
N THR A 57 5.84 15.88 -3.95
CA THR A 57 5.71 16.43 -2.59
C THR A 57 5.75 17.96 -2.61
N ASP A 58 6.64 18.55 -3.40
CA ASP A 58 6.76 19.99 -3.54
C ASP A 58 5.50 20.59 -4.20
N ALA A 59 4.94 19.92 -5.20
CA ALA A 59 3.66 20.32 -5.81
C ALA A 59 2.52 20.32 -4.79
N VAL A 60 2.41 19.29 -3.95
CA VAL A 60 1.39 19.24 -2.88
C VAL A 60 1.67 20.31 -1.81
N ASN A 61 2.92 20.50 -1.42
CA ASN A 61 3.32 21.49 -0.41
C ASN A 61 3.12 22.93 -0.88
N SER A 62 3.10 23.19 -2.19
CA SER A 62 2.80 24.52 -2.74
C SER A 62 1.35 24.97 -2.51
N ILE A 63 0.43 24.02 -2.31
CA ILE A 63 -1.00 24.26 -2.10
C ILE A 63 -1.41 23.99 -0.64
N SER A 64 -0.62 23.18 0.06
CA SER A 64 -0.87 22.78 1.45
C SER A 64 -0.49 23.87 2.44
N ASP A 65 -1.33 24.09 3.45
CA ASP A 65 -1.01 24.94 4.60
C ASP A 65 0.13 24.37 5.47
N VAL A 66 0.39 23.06 5.33
CA VAL A 66 1.36 22.31 6.15
C VAL A 66 2.38 21.62 5.26
N GLN A 67 3.66 21.79 5.60
CA GLN A 67 4.74 21.03 4.95
C GLN A 67 4.59 19.54 5.27
N ARG A 68 4.40 18.74 4.21
CA ARG A 68 4.30 17.28 4.28
C ARG A 68 5.58 16.63 3.79
N SER A 69 5.89 15.48 4.37
CA SER A 69 7.03 14.66 3.95
C SER A 69 6.68 13.79 2.74
N ALA A 70 7.70 13.42 1.96
CA ALA A 70 7.51 12.51 0.82
C ALA A 70 6.93 11.15 1.24
N VAL A 71 7.23 10.67 2.45
CA VAL A 71 6.69 9.42 2.99
C VAL A 71 5.18 9.53 3.23
N GLU A 72 4.72 10.64 3.81
CA GLU A 72 3.29 10.90 4.03
C GLU A 72 2.53 11.00 2.71
N VAL A 73 3.10 11.69 1.72
CA VAL A 73 2.51 11.87 0.39
C VAL A 73 2.40 10.54 -0.35
N ARG A 74 3.47 9.72 -0.37
CA ARG A 74 3.46 8.36 -0.93
C ARG A 74 2.39 7.48 -0.30
N THR A 75 2.35 7.48 1.03
CA THR A 75 1.39 6.71 1.82
C THR A 75 -0.04 7.16 1.51
N LYS A 76 -0.25 8.48 1.41
CA LYS A 76 -1.56 9.03 1.07
C LYS A 76 -2.00 8.63 -0.33
N TYR A 77 -1.12 8.73 -1.33
CA TYR A 77 -1.41 8.29 -2.70
C TYR A 77 -1.82 6.82 -2.75
N LYS A 78 -1.09 5.95 -2.05
CA LYS A 78 -1.39 4.52 -1.96
C LYS A 78 -2.79 4.24 -1.40
N TYR A 79 -3.15 4.87 -0.28
CA TYR A 79 -4.48 4.72 0.30
C TYR A 79 -5.56 5.32 -0.59
N PHE A 80 -5.29 6.47 -1.20
CA PHE A 80 -6.24 7.11 -2.09
C PHE A 80 -6.52 6.25 -3.34
N LYS A 81 -5.50 5.65 -3.94
CA LYS A 81 -5.64 4.66 -5.02
C LYS A 81 -6.45 3.45 -4.57
N TYR A 82 -6.21 2.93 -3.37
CA TYR A 82 -7.01 1.85 -2.80
C TYR A 82 -8.49 2.22 -2.68
N ASP A 83 -8.79 3.36 -2.09
CA ASP A 83 -10.17 3.82 -1.84
C ASP A 83 -10.93 4.03 -3.15
N VAL A 84 -10.30 4.67 -4.14
CA VAL A 84 -10.88 4.89 -5.47
C VAL A 84 -11.14 3.58 -6.20
N THR A 85 -10.18 2.65 -6.16
CA THR A 85 -10.33 1.33 -6.80
C THR A 85 -11.42 0.50 -6.12
N LYS A 86 -11.49 0.53 -4.79
CA LYS A 86 -12.54 -0.14 -4.01
C LYS A 86 -13.93 0.44 -4.34
N LYS A 87 -14.02 1.76 -4.46
CA LYS A 87 -15.26 2.45 -4.84
C LYS A 87 -15.71 2.08 -6.26
N ALA A 88 -14.79 2.06 -7.22
CA ALA A 88 -15.06 1.65 -8.62
C ALA A 88 -15.42 0.17 -8.76
N THR A 89 -14.76 -0.73 -8.03
CA THR A 89 -15.11 -2.16 -8.04
C THR A 89 -16.48 -2.42 -7.42
N ASN A 90 -16.85 -1.67 -6.37
CA ASN A 90 -18.19 -1.76 -5.80
C ASN A 90 -19.26 -1.19 -6.75
N GLU A 91 -18.96 -0.10 -7.47
CA GLU A 91 -19.81 0.44 -8.55
C GLU A 91 -20.13 -0.64 -9.58
N LYS A 92 -19.09 -1.30 -10.11
CA LYS A 92 -19.24 -2.35 -11.12
C LYS A 92 -20.08 -3.53 -10.63
N ARG A 93 -19.88 -4.00 -9.39
CA ARG A 93 -20.68 -5.09 -8.81
C ARG A 93 -22.16 -4.74 -8.72
N HIS A 94 -22.48 -3.54 -8.24
CA HIS A 94 -23.88 -3.10 -8.14
C HIS A 94 -24.54 -2.87 -9.51
N GLN A 95 -23.77 -2.51 -10.54
CA GLN A 95 -24.25 -2.44 -11.92
C GLN A 95 -24.55 -3.82 -12.50
N GLU A 96 -23.77 -4.85 -12.17
CA GLU A 96 -23.98 -6.23 -12.65
C GLU A 96 -25.10 -6.96 -11.91
N GLU A 97 -25.34 -6.66 -10.63
CA GLU A 97 -26.35 -7.33 -9.78
C GLU A 97 -27.76 -6.74 -9.87
N THR A 98 -27.89 -5.49 -10.33
CA THR A 98 -29.20 -4.82 -10.49
C THR A 98 -29.56 -4.80 -11.97
N ASP A 99 -30.77 -5.24 -12.34
CA ASP A 99 -31.31 -5.26 -13.71
C ASP A 99 -31.43 -3.84 -14.34
N GLY A 100 -30.33 -3.09 -14.43
CA GLY A 100 -30.20 -1.78 -15.06
C GLY A 100 -30.94 -0.61 -14.39
N TYR A 101 -31.90 -0.86 -13.51
CA TYR A 101 -32.91 0.15 -13.18
C TYR A 101 -32.68 0.93 -11.87
N LEU A 102 -31.83 0.45 -10.96
CA LEU A 102 -31.59 1.08 -9.64
C LEU A 102 -30.10 1.14 -9.24
N SER A 103 -29.20 1.31 -10.21
CA SER A 103 -27.78 1.51 -9.89
C SER A 103 -27.63 2.81 -9.08
N LYS A 104 -27.23 2.70 -7.80
CA LYS A 104 -26.88 3.87 -6.98
C LYS A 104 -25.80 4.66 -7.72
N LYS A 105 -26.14 5.86 -8.21
CA LYS A 105 -25.20 6.75 -8.89
C LYS A 105 -24.10 7.13 -7.89
N ILE A 106 -22.90 6.61 -8.09
CA ILE A 106 -21.75 6.92 -7.24
C ILE A 106 -21.15 8.23 -7.72
N PHE A 107 -21.07 9.20 -6.81
CA PHE A 107 -20.43 10.49 -7.08
C PHE A 107 -18.96 10.41 -6.74
N TYR A 108 -18.13 10.84 -7.69
CA TYR A 108 -16.69 10.93 -7.53
C TYR A 108 -16.25 12.39 -7.36
N THR A 109 -15.33 12.66 -6.44
CA THR A 109 -14.69 13.97 -6.34
C THR A 109 -13.80 14.21 -7.57
N PRO A 110 -13.42 15.46 -7.89
CA PRO A 110 -12.54 15.76 -9.02
C PRO A 110 -11.23 14.96 -8.98
N ALA A 111 -10.61 14.84 -7.80
CA ALA A 111 -9.39 14.07 -7.58
C ALA A 111 -9.61 12.57 -7.85
N GLU A 112 -10.74 12.00 -7.40
CA GLU A 112 -11.04 10.59 -7.64
C GLU A 112 -11.28 10.31 -9.13
N LYS A 113 -11.95 11.23 -9.84
CA LYS A 113 -12.16 11.12 -11.31
C LYS A 113 -10.84 11.15 -12.06
N ALA A 114 -9.94 12.08 -11.71
CA ALA A 114 -8.61 12.16 -12.30
C ALA A 114 -7.84 10.86 -12.10
N LEU A 115 -7.88 10.29 -10.87
CA LEU A 115 -7.18 9.04 -10.59
C LEU A 115 -7.79 7.85 -11.33
N ARG A 116 -9.12 7.79 -11.47
CA ARG A 116 -9.78 6.77 -12.29
C ARG A 116 -9.32 6.83 -13.75
N SER A 117 -9.33 8.02 -14.34
CA SER A 117 -8.85 8.22 -15.71
C SER A 117 -7.40 7.75 -15.86
N LEU A 118 -6.55 8.06 -14.87
CA LEU A 118 -5.16 7.60 -14.84
C LEU A 118 -5.07 6.06 -14.86
N LEU A 119 -5.81 5.39 -13.97
CA LEU A 119 -5.82 3.93 -13.84
C LEU A 119 -6.40 3.22 -15.08
N GLU A 120 -7.37 3.83 -15.76
CA GLU A 120 -7.96 3.31 -17.00
C GLU A 120 -6.93 3.34 -18.14
N VAL A 121 -6.18 4.44 -18.30
CA VAL A 121 -5.09 4.55 -19.29
C VAL A 121 -4.03 3.46 -19.05
N HIS A 122 -3.66 3.22 -17.80
CA HIS A 122 -2.74 2.14 -17.43
C HIS A 122 -3.25 0.74 -17.75
N SER A 123 -4.55 0.51 -17.55
CA SER A 123 -5.18 -0.78 -17.86
C SER A 123 -5.18 -1.05 -19.36
N LEU A 124 -5.37 -0.03 -20.19
CA LEU A 124 -5.35 -0.12 -21.66
C LEU A 124 -3.93 -0.29 -22.22
N LEU A 125 -2.92 0.31 -21.58
CA LEU A 125 -1.53 0.23 -22.01
C LEU A 125 -0.84 -1.11 -21.65
N GLY A 126 -1.56 -2.04 -21.03
CA GLY A 126 -1.03 -3.35 -20.67
C GLY A 126 0.13 -3.29 -19.67
N THR A 127 0.19 -2.24 -18.84
CA THR A 127 1.02 -2.25 -17.64
C THR A 127 0.36 -3.22 -16.66
N SER A 128 0.85 -4.46 -16.65
CA SER A 128 0.43 -5.56 -15.78
C SER A 128 0.78 -5.28 -14.31
N GLU A 129 0.31 -4.17 -13.76
CA GLU A 129 0.27 -3.93 -12.32
C GLU A 129 -1.00 -4.61 -11.82
N GLY A 130 -0.89 -5.91 -11.54
CA GLY A 130 -1.99 -6.69 -10.98
C GLY A 130 -2.52 -6.05 -9.70
N PRO A 131 -3.83 -6.16 -9.42
CA PRO A 131 -4.43 -5.52 -8.28
C PRO A 131 -3.98 -6.24 -7.00
N PHE A 132 -3.40 -5.47 -6.08
CA PHE A 132 -3.04 -5.84 -4.70
C PHE A 132 -1.87 -6.84 -4.53
N LEU A 133 -0.70 -6.36 -4.07
CA LEU A 133 0.13 -6.97 -2.99
C LEU A 133 1.65 -6.70 -3.03
N ASN A 134 2.21 -5.91 -3.95
CA ASN A 134 3.69 -5.81 -4.01
C ASN A 134 4.36 -4.74 -3.13
N ASP A 135 3.61 -3.99 -2.31
CA ASP A 135 4.20 -2.90 -1.50
C ASP A 135 3.86 -3.01 0.00
N VAL A 136 3.61 -4.22 0.51
CA VAL A 136 3.34 -4.46 1.94
C VAL A 136 4.62 -4.70 2.77
N MET A 137 5.82 -4.65 2.18
CA MET A 137 7.08 -4.96 2.90
C MET A 137 8.24 -4.00 2.58
N ALA A 138 8.02 -2.69 2.71
CA ALA A 138 9.11 -1.71 2.65
C ALA A 138 8.92 -0.55 3.65
N LEU A 139 8.48 -0.85 4.86
CA LEU A 139 8.80 -0.04 6.05
C LEU A 139 9.90 -0.79 6.81
N VAL A 140 11.10 -0.80 6.23
CA VAL A 140 12.31 -0.94 7.06
C VAL A 140 12.51 0.45 7.66
N VAL A 141 12.29 0.51 8.96
CA VAL A 141 12.66 1.63 9.83
C VAL A 141 14.12 1.99 9.50
N GLU A 142 14.35 3.18 8.96
CA GLU A 142 15.69 3.77 9.04
C GLU A 142 15.91 4.11 10.52
N GLU A 143 16.55 3.19 11.23
CA GLU A 143 17.19 3.48 12.50
C GLU A 143 18.41 4.35 12.22
N GLU A 144 18.27 5.63 12.54
CA GLU A 144 19.37 6.57 12.64
C GLU A 144 20.24 6.16 13.85
N SER A 145 21.29 5.38 13.60
CA SER A 145 22.30 4.99 14.58
C SER A 145 23.20 6.19 14.87
N HIS A 146 22.86 6.95 15.91
CA HIS A 146 23.80 7.86 16.56
C HIS A 146 24.64 7.09 17.58
N SER A 147 25.95 7.17 17.41
CA SER A 147 26.99 6.53 18.23
C SER A 147 27.09 7.15 19.63
N PRO A 148 27.56 6.42 20.66
CA PRO A 148 27.40 6.76 22.08
C PRO A 148 28.65 7.39 22.71
N GLU A 149 28.47 8.05 23.86
CA GLU A 149 29.35 8.11 25.07
C GLU A 149 29.09 9.43 25.87
N PRO A 150 29.50 9.57 27.15
CA PRO A 150 29.17 8.72 28.29
C PRO A 150 28.83 9.57 29.55
N GLY A 151 28.24 8.95 30.57
CA GLY A 151 28.54 9.34 31.95
C GLY A 151 27.36 9.71 32.87
N LYS A 152 27.19 8.80 33.84
CA LYS A 152 26.93 9.04 35.27
C LYS A 152 25.47 8.99 35.80
N PRO A 153 25.32 8.54 37.07
CA PRO A 153 24.51 7.35 37.35
C PRO A 153 23.52 7.50 38.53
N LEU A 154 22.73 6.44 38.78
CA LEU A 154 21.94 6.16 40.00
C LEU A 154 20.68 7.07 40.11
N GLU A 155 19.49 6.64 40.54
CA GLU A 155 19.12 5.68 41.59
C GLU A 155 17.75 5.04 41.32
N LEU A 156 17.63 3.77 41.71
CA LEU A 156 16.35 3.13 42.06
C LEU A 156 16.08 3.44 43.55
N PRO A 157 14.80 3.63 43.92
CA PRO A 157 14.23 2.72 44.91
C PRO A 157 12.81 2.31 44.47
N SER A 158 12.48 1.03 44.39
CA SER A 158 12.27 0.07 45.49
C SER A 158 11.14 0.45 46.46
N CYS A 159 10.19 -0.49 46.51
CA CYS A 159 9.37 -0.90 47.65
C CYS A 159 7.97 -0.29 47.90
N SER A 160 7.02 -1.25 47.90
CA SER A 160 6.03 -1.49 48.96
C SER A 160 4.57 -1.09 48.72
N VAL A 161 3.78 -2.14 48.46
CA VAL A 161 2.36 -2.30 48.84
C VAL A 161 2.24 -2.33 50.38
N PRO A 162 1.15 -1.84 51.00
CA PRO A 162 0.04 -2.72 51.45
C PRO A 162 -1.36 -2.06 51.26
N ALA A 163 -2.43 -2.76 50.88
CA ALA A 163 -3.31 -3.68 51.62
C ALA A 163 -4.51 -3.03 52.38
N VAL A 164 -5.72 -3.49 52.00
CA VAL A 164 -6.96 -3.71 52.81
C VAL A 164 -7.89 -2.51 53.10
N GLY A 165 -9.19 -2.71 52.78
CA GLY A 165 -10.30 -2.03 53.50
C GLY A 165 -11.62 -1.79 52.73
N LEU A 166 -12.41 -2.85 52.47
CA LEU A 166 -13.90 -2.78 52.45
C LEU A 166 -14.38 -2.80 53.92
N PRO A 167 -15.57 -2.28 54.34
CA PRO A 167 -16.89 -2.66 53.78
C PRO A 167 -18.04 -1.61 53.91
N ALA A 168 -19.25 -2.06 53.51
CA ALA A 168 -20.59 -1.74 54.04
C ALA A 168 -21.52 -0.78 53.26
N GLU A 169 -22.49 -1.42 52.59
CA GLU A 169 -23.91 -1.05 52.34
C GLU A 169 -24.62 -0.53 53.62
N PRO A 170 -25.74 0.24 53.53
CA PRO A 170 -27.03 -0.32 53.09
C PRO A 170 -27.99 0.63 52.33
N GLU A 171 -28.93 0.01 51.61
CA GLU A 171 -30.17 0.55 51.04
C GLU A 171 -31.20 0.95 52.12
N PRO A 172 -32.19 1.82 51.84
CA PRO A 172 -33.56 1.30 51.65
C PRO A 172 -34.47 2.07 50.65
N GLU A 173 -35.32 1.32 49.96
CA GLU A 173 -36.58 1.68 49.23
C GLU A 173 -37.83 1.58 50.17
N PRO A 174 -39.14 1.75 49.77
CA PRO A 174 -39.89 2.48 48.71
C PRO A 174 -41.16 3.21 49.29
N PRO A 175 -42.29 3.55 48.58
CA PRO A 175 -43.31 2.56 48.10
C PRO A 175 -44.21 2.90 46.85
N THR A 176 -44.68 1.82 46.20
CA THR A 176 -46.03 1.54 45.57
C THR A 176 -46.54 2.33 44.34
N VAL A 177 -47.15 1.74 43.29
CA VAL A 177 -48.46 1.01 43.20
C VAL A 177 -48.46 0.10 41.94
N THR A 178 -48.63 -1.24 42.02
CA THR A 178 -49.87 -2.08 41.84
C THR A 178 -50.57 -1.92 40.47
N THR A 179 -50.84 -2.97 39.65
CA THR A 179 -51.98 -3.93 39.71
C THR A 179 -51.74 -5.01 38.62
N ALA A 180 -51.60 -6.31 38.96
CA ALA A 180 -52.59 -7.41 38.79
C ALA A 180 -52.68 -8.03 37.36
N THR A 181 -52.93 -9.32 37.09
CA THR A 181 -53.17 -10.57 37.84
C THR A 181 -53.35 -11.68 36.77
N SER A 182 -52.49 -12.71 36.72
CA SER A 182 -52.75 -14.14 37.04
C SER A 182 -53.15 -15.04 35.85
N THR A 183 -52.55 -16.22 35.64
CA THR A 183 -52.94 -17.57 36.14
C THR A 183 -52.79 -18.49 34.89
N SER A 184 -52.35 -19.75 34.86
CA SER A 184 -51.76 -20.74 35.77
C SER A 184 -51.52 -22.03 34.94
N ARG A 185 -50.72 -22.95 35.49
CA ARG A 185 -50.63 -24.41 35.22
C ARG A 185 -49.78 -24.95 34.05
N ALA A 186 -48.72 -25.66 34.44
CA ALA A 186 -48.16 -26.85 33.77
C ALA A 186 -48.93 -28.12 34.22
N PRO A 187 -48.52 -29.39 33.96
CA PRO A 187 -47.57 -29.98 32.99
C PRO A 187 -48.16 -31.18 32.21
N THR A 188 -47.50 -31.71 31.15
CA THR A 188 -47.36 -33.19 30.87
C THR A 188 -46.61 -33.51 29.56
N THR A 189 -45.51 -34.25 29.73
CA THR A 189 -45.04 -35.46 29.01
C THR A 189 -45.49 -35.75 27.56
N ASN A 190 -44.53 -35.81 26.60
CA ASN A 190 -44.06 -37.05 25.96
C ASN A 190 -43.29 -36.84 24.61
N HIS A 191 -42.44 -37.84 24.33
CA HIS A 191 -41.91 -38.29 23.02
C HIS A 191 -40.60 -37.72 22.46
N LEU A 192 -39.53 -38.41 22.89
CA LEU A 192 -38.45 -38.96 22.06
C LEU A 192 -38.75 -39.04 20.55
N LEU A 193 -37.95 -38.34 19.73
CA LEU A 193 -37.51 -38.85 18.44
C LEU A 193 -36.07 -38.39 18.15
N SER A 194 -35.16 -39.35 18.28
CA SER A 194 -33.77 -39.34 17.83
C SER A 194 -33.67 -38.95 16.34
N ARG A 195 -33.25 -37.71 16.06
CA ARG A 195 -32.81 -37.32 14.72
C ARG A 195 -31.35 -37.72 14.50
N ARG A 196 -31.22 -38.87 13.83
CA ARG A 196 -30.02 -39.46 13.24
C ARG A 196 -29.05 -38.41 12.67
N ARG A 197 -27.84 -38.36 13.23
CA ARG A 197 -26.68 -37.69 12.61
C ARG A 197 -26.30 -38.43 11.33
N ARG A 198 -26.36 -37.75 10.18
CA ARG A 198 -25.93 -38.28 8.88
C ARG A 198 -24.39 -38.36 8.81
N PRO A 199 -23.80 -39.34 8.11
CA PRO A 199 -22.36 -39.45 7.98
C PRO A 199 -21.79 -38.35 7.09
N ARG A 200 -20.65 -37.78 7.51
CA ARG A 200 -19.80 -36.87 6.72
C ARG A 200 -19.33 -37.60 5.46
N ARG A 201 -19.88 -37.22 4.30
CA ARG A 201 -19.32 -37.54 2.98
C ARG A 201 -17.96 -36.85 2.85
N THR A 202 -16.91 -37.65 2.68
CA THR A 202 -15.58 -37.17 2.31
C THR A 202 -15.62 -36.61 0.90
N PHE A 203 -15.37 -35.30 0.78
CA PHE A 203 -15.29 -34.61 -0.50
C PHE A 203 -13.95 -34.94 -1.14
N LYS A 204 -13.93 -35.95 -2.02
CA LYS A 204 -12.77 -36.22 -2.89
C LYS A 204 -12.60 -35.03 -3.83
N GLN A 205 -11.60 -34.22 -3.54
CA GLN A 205 -11.12 -33.12 -4.35
C GLN A 205 -10.67 -33.65 -5.73
N HIS A 206 -11.54 -33.57 -6.73
CA HIS A 206 -11.12 -33.60 -8.12
C HIS A 206 -10.37 -32.29 -8.41
N GLN A 207 -9.05 -32.30 -8.21
CA GLN A 207 -8.17 -31.32 -8.83
C GLN A 207 -8.28 -31.50 -10.34
N ARG A 208 -9.04 -30.62 -10.98
CA ARG A 208 -8.95 -30.41 -12.42
C ARG A 208 -7.58 -29.80 -12.68
N HIS A 209 -6.72 -30.54 -13.38
CA HIS A 209 -5.43 -30.06 -13.86
C HIS A 209 -5.65 -28.85 -14.77
N LEU A 210 -5.37 -27.65 -14.26
CA LEU A 210 -5.11 -26.48 -15.07
C LEU A 210 -3.73 -26.65 -15.74
N PRO A 211 -3.57 -26.33 -17.04
CA PRO A 211 -2.27 -26.33 -17.67
C PRO A 211 -1.32 -25.41 -16.90
N SER A 212 -0.29 -26.03 -16.33
CA SER A 212 0.77 -25.38 -15.58
C SER A 212 1.54 -24.44 -16.49
N HIS A 213 1.17 -23.15 -16.52
CA HIS A 213 2.05 -22.09 -17.02
C HIS A 213 3.13 -21.73 -15.98
N ARG A 214 3.68 -22.74 -15.27
CA ARG A 214 4.85 -22.58 -14.42
C ARG A 214 6.11 -22.71 -15.28
N ARG A 215 6.49 -21.63 -15.98
CA ARG A 215 7.92 -21.40 -16.19
C ARG A 215 8.52 -21.31 -14.80
N THR A 216 9.36 -22.27 -14.42
CA THR A 216 9.91 -22.29 -13.08
C THR A 216 10.73 -21.02 -12.89
N ARG A 217 10.70 -20.41 -11.70
CA ARG A 217 11.48 -19.19 -11.37
C ARG A 217 12.95 -19.29 -11.84
N LYS A 218 13.49 -20.50 -11.88
CA LYS A 218 14.82 -20.81 -12.40
C LYS A 218 14.94 -20.53 -13.91
N GLU A 219 14.01 -20.98 -14.74
CA GLU A 219 14.00 -20.73 -16.18
C GLU A 219 13.88 -19.23 -16.51
N MET A 220 13.06 -18.50 -15.75
CA MET A 220 12.94 -17.04 -15.93
C MET A 220 14.26 -16.32 -15.63
N LEU A 221 15.01 -16.76 -14.62
CA LEU A 221 16.34 -16.21 -14.31
C LEU A 221 17.37 -16.55 -15.40
N VAL A 222 17.26 -17.71 -16.05
CA VAL A 222 18.10 -18.05 -17.21
C VAL A 222 17.82 -17.10 -18.36
N VAL A 223 16.54 -16.87 -18.69
CA VAL A 223 16.15 -15.93 -19.75
C VAL A 223 16.61 -14.50 -19.43
N GLN A 224 16.46 -14.05 -18.18
CA GLN A 224 16.95 -12.73 -17.79
C GLN A 224 18.48 -12.61 -17.89
N ARG A 225 19.23 -13.68 -17.58
CA ARG A 225 20.68 -13.70 -17.75
C ARG A 225 21.06 -13.64 -19.23
N GLN A 226 20.41 -14.43 -20.08
CA GLN A 226 20.63 -14.40 -21.53
C GLN A 226 20.38 -13.02 -22.13
N ILE A 227 19.31 -12.34 -21.71
CA ILE A 227 19.02 -10.97 -22.18
C ILE A 227 20.12 -10.00 -21.73
N ARG A 228 20.59 -10.11 -20.48
CA ARG A 228 21.67 -9.26 -19.98
C ARG A 228 22.97 -9.47 -20.77
N ASP A 229 23.33 -10.73 -21.01
CA ASP A 229 24.57 -11.07 -21.71
C ASP A 229 24.52 -10.57 -23.17
N LEU A 230 23.36 -10.69 -23.83
CA LEU A 230 23.16 -10.15 -25.18
C LEU A 230 23.32 -8.63 -25.23
N LEU A 231 22.74 -7.91 -24.27
CA LEU A 231 22.87 -6.44 -24.20
C LEU A 231 24.32 -6.01 -23.96
N GLN A 232 25.05 -6.77 -23.13
CA GLN A 232 26.45 -6.50 -22.87
C GLN A 232 27.32 -6.73 -24.12
N ASP A 233 27.03 -7.79 -24.87
CA ASP A 233 27.75 -8.12 -26.11
C ASP A 233 27.51 -7.07 -27.20
N MET A 234 26.26 -6.60 -27.33
CA MET A 234 25.94 -5.47 -28.22
C MET A 234 26.70 -4.20 -27.85
N ASN A 235 26.73 -3.85 -26.56
CA ASN A 235 27.47 -2.66 -26.10
C ASN A 235 28.98 -2.80 -26.34
N ASN A 236 29.56 -3.97 -26.12
CA ASN A 236 30.97 -4.24 -26.40
C ASN A 236 31.27 -4.16 -27.90
N THR A 237 30.37 -4.67 -28.75
CA THR A 237 30.50 -4.60 -30.21
C THR A 237 30.49 -3.15 -30.69
N ILE A 238 29.54 -2.35 -30.21
CA ILE A 238 29.44 -0.93 -30.52
C ILE A 238 30.70 -0.18 -30.06
N ALA A 239 31.16 -0.43 -28.82
CA ALA A 239 32.37 0.20 -28.29
C ALA A 239 33.63 -0.17 -29.09
N THR A 240 33.68 -1.38 -29.64
CA THR A 240 34.80 -1.83 -30.50
C THR A 240 34.74 -1.15 -31.85
N GLY A 241 33.56 -1.05 -32.47
CA GLY A 241 33.38 -0.29 -33.71
C GLY A 241 33.79 1.18 -33.58
N PHE A 242 33.45 1.84 -32.46
CA PHE A 242 33.92 3.21 -32.21
C PHE A 242 35.45 3.31 -32.04
N ARG A 243 36.09 2.33 -31.40
CA ARG A 243 37.55 2.30 -31.27
C ARG A 243 38.24 2.14 -32.63
N ASP A 244 37.70 1.29 -33.50
CA ASP A 244 38.25 1.04 -34.83
C ASP A 244 38.10 2.29 -35.72
N ILE A 245 36.95 2.94 -35.69
CA ILE A 245 36.73 4.22 -36.39
C ILE A 245 37.72 5.28 -35.88
N ALA A 246 37.88 5.40 -34.56
CA ALA A 246 38.82 6.35 -33.99
C ALA A 246 40.28 6.05 -34.37
N ALA A 247 40.66 4.77 -34.47
CA ALA A 247 41.98 4.35 -34.92
C ALA A 247 42.21 4.68 -36.41
N ALA A 248 41.20 4.46 -37.26
CA ALA A 248 41.26 4.81 -38.68
C ALA A 248 41.43 6.33 -38.88
N ILE A 249 40.69 7.15 -38.14
CA ILE A 249 40.81 8.61 -38.20
C ILE A 249 42.23 9.07 -37.79
N ARG A 250 42.78 8.50 -36.71
CA ARG A 250 44.16 8.81 -36.28
C ARG A 250 45.19 8.43 -37.36
N SER A 251 45.06 7.25 -37.96
CA SER A 251 45.97 6.83 -39.04
C SER A 251 45.92 7.75 -40.26
N VAL A 252 44.73 8.24 -40.64
CA VAL A 252 44.59 9.22 -41.74
C VAL A 252 45.22 10.57 -41.38
N ALA A 253 45.06 11.03 -40.14
CA ALA A 253 45.66 12.28 -39.67
C ALA A 253 47.21 12.21 -39.68
N ASP A 254 47.77 11.09 -39.22
CA ASP A 254 49.23 10.88 -39.20
C ASP A 254 49.80 10.85 -40.63
N ASN A 255 49.13 10.18 -41.57
CA ASN A 255 49.55 10.12 -42.98
C ASN A 255 49.53 11.49 -43.68
N ASN A 256 48.63 12.40 -43.30
CA ASN A 256 48.55 13.75 -43.86
C ASN A 256 49.58 14.74 -43.27
N SER A 257 50.28 14.39 -42.18
CA SER A 257 51.28 15.25 -41.55
C SER A 257 52.68 15.17 -42.17
N HIS A 258 52.88 14.26 -43.12
CA HIS A 258 54.15 14.03 -43.83
C HIS A 258 54.13 14.46 -45.31
N ALA A 259 53.04 15.07 -45.79
CA ALA A 259 52.92 15.70 -47.10
C ALA A 259 53.09 17.22 -46.98
#